data_AF-A0AAX0K811-F1
#
_entry.id   AF-A0AAX0K811-F1
#
_cell.length_a   1.000
_cell.length_b   1.000
_cell.length_c   1.000
_cell.angle_alpha   90.00
_cell.angle_beta   90.00
_cell.angle_gamma   90.00
#
_symmetry.space_group_name_H-M   'P 1'
#
loop_
_entity.id
_entity.type
_entity.pdbx_description
1 polymer ?
#
loop_
_entity_poly.entity_id
_entity_poly.type
_entity_poly.pdbx_seq_one_letter_code
_entity_poly.pdbx_strand_id
1 'polypeptide(L)'
;VYREVKGVKRDGYWPPEAVEENTGTRNHKWQRLTPSVSRSCAVFPDGEHQAAENGNAAFSLWQPYSCCKKRGQRFLGSTNF
;
A
#
# COMPACT_ATOMS: atom_id res chain seq x y z
N VAL A 1 -21.20 8.80 3.95
CA VAL A 1 -19.95 9.33 4.55
C VAL A 1 -18.90 8.23 4.47
N TYR A 2 -17.77 8.49 3.82
CA TYR A 2 -16.65 7.53 3.78
C TYR A 2 -16.03 7.40 5.18
N ARG A 3 -15.70 6.17 5.60
CA ARG A 3 -15.10 5.89 6.91
C ARG A 3 -13.84 5.06 6.72
N GLU A 4 -12.71 5.68 7.01
CA GLU A 4 -11.40 5.04 6.88
C GLU A 4 -11.22 3.94 7.93
N VAL A 5 -10.68 2.79 7.51
CA VAL A 5 -10.27 1.72 8.41
C VAL A 5 -8.78 1.85 8.65
N LYS A 6 -8.39 2.53 9.73
CA LYS A 6 -6.99 2.69 10.13
C LYS A 6 -6.68 1.84 11.36
N GLY A 7 -5.63 1.03 11.26
CA GLY A 7 -5.09 0.31 12.41
C GLY A 7 -4.47 1.27 13.43
N VAL A 8 -4.54 0.92 14.72
CA VAL A 8 -3.85 1.66 15.78
C VAL A 8 -2.39 1.18 15.87
N LYS A 9 -1.42 2.09 15.76
CA LYS A 9 0.01 1.78 15.90
C LYS A 9 0.30 1.24 17.31
N ARG A 10 1.08 0.17 17.40
CA ARG A 10 1.60 -0.41 18.65
C ARG A 10 2.96 -1.06 18.41
N ASP A 11 3.70 -1.37 19.48
CA ASP A 11 4.99 -2.04 19.34
C ASP A 11 4.84 -3.36 18.56
N GLY A 12 5.62 -3.52 17.49
CA GLY A 12 5.53 -4.67 16.60
C GLY A 12 4.49 -4.55 15.48
N TYR A 13 3.64 -3.51 15.47
CA TYR A 13 2.59 -3.32 14.47
C TYR A 13 2.55 -1.88 13.94
N TRP A 14 2.94 -1.72 12.69
CA TRP A 14 2.94 -0.45 11.96
C TRP A 14 1.92 -0.49 10.82
N PRO A 15 0.64 -0.22 11.10
CA PRO A 15 -0.37 -0.16 10.06
C PRO A 15 -0.04 0.94 9.04
N PRO A 16 -0.43 0.75 7.77
CA PRO A 16 -0.41 1.83 6.78
C PRO A 16 -1.14 3.09 7.26
N GLU A 17 -0.79 4.21 6.65
CA GLU A 17 -1.65 5.39 6.66
C GLU A 17 -2.93 5.13 5.84
N ALA A 18 -3.93 5.98 6.01
CA ALA A 18 -5.20 5.83 5.30
C ALA A 18 -5.02 5.98 3.78
N VAL A 19 -5.97 5.38 3.04
CA VAL A 19 -6.04 5.49 1.58
C VAL A 19 -6.59 6.87 1.22
N GLU A 20 -5.79 7.64 0.51
CA GLU A 20 -6.16 8.95 0.00
C GLU A 20 -6.07 8.93 -1.54
N GLU A 21 -7.24 8.99 -2.17
CA GLU A 21 -7.38 8.95 -3.62
C GLU A 21 -6.85 10.23 -4.27
N ASN A 22 -6.43 10.14 -5.55
CA ASN A 22 -5.98 11.28 -6.36
C ASN A 22 -4.72 12.00 -5.85
N THR A 23 -3.91 11.35 -5.02
CA THR A 23 -2.64 11.92 -4.51
C THR A 23 -1.42 11.65 -5.40
N GLY A 24 -1.61 10.96 -6.53
CA GLY A 24 -0.54 10.50 -7.42
C GLY A 24 0.26 9.36 -6.79
N THR A 25 1.54 9.57 -6.54
CA THR A 25 2.45 8.55 -5.96
C THR A 25 2.77 8.77 -4.48
N ARG A 26 2.14 9.76 -3.83
CA ARG A 26 2.43 10.16 -2.44
C ARG A 26 1.79 9.27 -1.37
N ASN A 27 0.78 8.49 -1.74
CA ASN A 27 0.03 7.61 -0.85
C ASN A 27 0.04 6.17 -1.43
N HIS A 28 -1.03 5.41 -1.25
CA HIS A 28 -1.25 4.11 -1.86
C HIS A 28 -1.39 4.24 -3.38
N LYS A 29 -0.98 3.18 -4.09
CA LYS A 29 -1.00 3.12 -5.56
C LYS A 29 -1.98 2.06 -6.00
N TRP A 30 -2.84 2.40 -6.95
CA TRP A 30 -3.68 1.42 -7.61
C TRP A 30 -2.94 0.82 -8.80
N GLN A 31 -3.07 -0.48 -9.00
CA GLN A 31 -2.64 -1.15 -10.23
C GLN A 31 -3.85 -1.88 -10.80
N ARG A 32 -4.10 -1.69 -12.09
CA ARG A 32 -5.19 -2.35 -12.81
C ARG A 32 -4.82 -3.79 -13.14
N LEU A 33 -5.76 -4.72 -12.92
CA LEU A 33 -5.56 -6.15 -13.18
C LEU A 33 -6.43 -6.67 -14.34
N THR A 34 -7.63 -6.12 -14.54
CA THR A 34 -8.58 -6.55 -15.58
C THR A 34 -9.20 -5.31 -16.25
N PRO A 35 -9.59 -5.35 -17.54
CA PRO A 35 -9.64 -6.51 -18.45
C PRO A 35 -8.29 -7.01 -18.95
N SER A 36 -7.24 -6.17 -18.92
CA SER A 36 -5.91 -6.52 -19.43
C SER A 36 -4.86 -6.45 -18.32
N VAL A 37 -4.23 -7.58 -18.01
CA VAL A 37 -3.03 -7.59 -17.15
C VAL A 37 -1.85 -7.04 -17.94
N SER A 38 -1.21 -5.98 -17.43
CA SER A 38 0.06 -5.52 -17.99
C SER A 38 1.21 -6.38 -17.49
N ARG A 39 2.16 -6.72 -18.37
CA ARG A 39 3.44 -7.33 -18.00
C ARG A 39 4.51 -6.29 -17.61
N SER A 40 4.21 -5.00 -17.76
CA SER A 40 5.05 -3.91 -17.28
C SER A 40 4.56 -3.38 -15.92
N CYS A 41 5.47 -2.84 -15.12
CA CYS A 41 5.13 -2.17 -13.88
C CYS A 41 4.41 -0.85 -14.18
N ALA A 42 3.11 -0.79 -13.89
CA ALA A 42 2.28 0.40 -14.14
C ALA A 42 1.46 0.76 -12.91
N VAL A 43 1.23 2.06 -12.71
CA VAL A 43 0.45 2.63 -11.60
C VAL A 43 -0.69 3.41 -12.21
N PHE A 44 -1.91 3.07 -11.83
CA PHE A 44 -3.12 3.75 -12.27
C PHE A 44 -3.10 5.21 -11.81
N PRO A 45 -3.51 6.16 -12.68
CA PRO A 45 -3.88 5.96 -14.09
C PRO A 45 -2.65 5.76 -14.99
N ASP A 46 -2.63 4.69 -15.79
CA ASP A 46 -1.49 4.28 -16.64
C ASP A 46 -1.72 4.45 -18.15
N GLY A 47 -2.48 5.47 -18.55
CA GLY A 47 -2.75 5.82 -19.94
C GLY A 47 -4.11 5.34 -20.42
N GLU A 48 -4.25 5.17 -21.74
CA GLU A 48 -5.50 4.76 -22.38
C GLU A 48 -5.71 3.26 -22.29
N HIS A 49 -6.91 2.87 -21.84
CA HIS A 49 -7.26 1.49 -21.57
C HIS A 49 -8.69 1.17 -22.00
N GLN A 50 -8.86 0.00 -22.62
CA GLN A 50 -10.20 -0.49 -22.94
C GLN A 50 -10.95 -0.85 -21.67
N ALA A 51 -12.21 -0.41 -21.59
CA ALA A 51 -13.14 -0.87 -20.57
C ALA A 51 -13.45 -2.35 -20.78
N ALA A 52 -13.77 -3.06 -19.70
CA ALA A 52 -14.21 -4.44 -19.82
C ALA A 52 -15.59 -4.48 -20.49
N GLU A 53 -15.81 -5.42 -21.42
CA GLU A 53 -17.08 -5.59 -22.14
C GLU A 53 -18.27 -5.79 -21.19
N ASN A 54 -18.04 -6.48 -20.07
CA ASN A 54 -19.03 -6.73 -19.03
C ASN A 54 -19.06 -5.67 -17.93
N GLY A 55 -18.29 -4.57 -18.07
CA GLY A 55 -18.18 -3.50 -17.08
C GLY A 55 -17.41 -3.86 -15.80
N ASN A 56 -16.92 -5.10 -15.66
CA ASN A 56 -16.22 -5.53 -14.45
C ASN A 56 -14.75 -5.10 -14.46
N ALA A 57 -14.30 -4.52 -13.35
CA ALA A 57 -12.91 -4.13 -13.16
C ALA A 57 -12.38 -4.61 -11.81
N ALA A 58 -11.08 -4.80 -11.75
CA ALA A 58 -10.35 -5.28 -10.58
C ALA A 58 -9.00 -4.59 -10.54
N PHE A 59 -8.63 -4.16 -9.34
CA PHE A 59 -7.41 -3.41 -9.06
C PHE A 59 -6.74 -3.99 -7.82
N SER A 60 -5.41 -4.01 -7.81
CA SER A 60 -4.62 -4.21 -6.61
C SER A 60 -4.29 -2.86 -5.98
N LEU A 61 -4.32 -2.82 -4.64
CA LEU A 61 -3.90 -1.67 -3.85
C LEU A 61 -2.52 -1.92 -3.27
N TRP A 62 -1.56 -1.11 -3.67
CA TRP A 62 -0.17 -1.18 -3.20
C TRP A 62 0.09 -0.14 -2.14
N GLN A 63 0.48 -0.61 -0.96
CA GLN A 63 0.94 0.26 0.13
C GLN A 63 2.36 0.78 -0.17
N PRO A 64 2.65 2.08 0.08
CA PRO A 64 4.01 2.59 0.03
C PRO A 64 4.86 1.92 1.10
N TYR A 65 6.03 1.42 0.70
CA TYR A 65 7.00 0.90 1.64
C TYR A 65 7.69 2.04 2.37
N SER A 66 7.64 2.03 3.69
CA SER A 66 8.41 2.95 4.53
C SER A 66 9.49 2.19 5.29
N CYS A 67 10.75 2.60 5.14
CA CYS A 67 11.84 2.08 5.96
C CYS A 67 11.55 2.39 7.43
N CYS A 68 11.30 1.35 8.22
CA CYS A 68 11.14 1.52 9.67
C CYS A 68 12.51 1.62 10.31
N LYS A 69 12.71 2.64 11.16
CA LYS A 69 13.84 2.61 12.10
C LYS A 69 13.69 1.34 12.94
N LYS A 70 14.78 0.57 13.16
CA LYS A 70 14.74 -0.55 14.12
C LYS A 70 14.25 0.00 15.46
N ARG A 71 13.09 -0.46 15.91
CA ARG A 71 12.50 -0.17 17.23
C ARG A 71 12.26 -1.51 17.94
N GLY A 72 12.34 -1.52 19.27
CA GLY A 72 12.11 -2.72 20.07
C GLY A 72 13.38 -3.46 20.53
N GLN A 73 14.58 -3.01 20.19
CA GLN A 73 15.78 -3.48 20.88
C GLN A 73 15.89 -2.77 22.24
N ARG A 74 15.35 -3.41 23.28
CA ARG A 74 15.64 -3.05 24.67
C ARG A 74 16.84 -3.87 25.11
N PHE A 75 17.94 -3.21 25.42
CA PHE A 75 19.08 -3.86 26.03
C PHE A 75 18.63 -4.44 27.39
N LEU A 76 18.69 -5.76 27.52
CA LEU A 76 18.29 -6.45 28.76
C LEU A 76 19.46 -6.62 29.73
N GLY A 77 20.70 -6.54 29.22
CA GLY A 77 21.93 -6.67 30.00
C GLY A 77 23.02 -7.40 29.20
N SER A 78 24.26 -7.28 29.66
CA SER A 78 25.40 -8.06 29.16
C SER A 78 26.21 -8.56 30.34
N THR A 79 26.59 -9.83 30.34
CA THR A 79 27.51 -10.41 31.32
C THR A 79 28.89 -10.56 30.67
N ASN A 80 29.92 -10.02 31.32
CA ASN A 80 31.31 -10.29 30.97
C ASN A 80 31.80 -11.46 31.83
N PHE A 81 32.54 -12.39 31.21
CA PHE A 81 33.17 -13.53 31.89
C PHE A 81 34.56 -13.15 32.40
#